data_AF-A0A537Z552-F1
#
_entry.id   AF-A0A537Z552-F1
#
_cell.length_a   1.000
_cell.length_b   1.000
_cell.length_c   1.000
_cell.angle_alpha   90.00
_cell.angle_beta   90.00
_cell.angle_gamma   90.00
#
_symmetry.space_group_name_H-M   'P 1'
#
loop_
_entity.id
_entity.type
_entity.pdbx_description
1 polymer ?
#
loop_
_entity_poly.entity_id
_entity_poly.type
_entity_poly.pdbx_seq_one_letter_code
_entity_poly.pdbx_strand_id
1 'polypeptide(L)' 'MASPDAPREFEPLTQEEQEVILEVVRLLRKLRFGTVLLVVQDGKVVQIEMAEKIRLR' A
#
# COMPACT_ATOMS: atom_id res chain seq x y z
N MET A 1 26.26 -0.94 20.70
CA MET A 1 25.36 -1.61 19.75
C MET A 1 23.99 -0.97 19.91
N ALA A 2 23.56 -0.15 18.95
CA ALA A 2 22.23 0.47 18.99
C ALA A 2 21.16 -0.61 18.69
N SER A 3 20.07 -0.62 19.45
CA SER A 3 18.98 -1.59 19.29
C SER A 3 18.27 -1.38 17.95
N PRO A 4 17.97 -2.44 17.16
CA PRO A 4 17.36 -2.33 15.83
C PRO A 4 15.90 -1.84 15.84
N ASP A 5 15.27 -1.75 17.02
CA ASP A 5 13.86 -1.43 17.23
C ASP A 5 13.60 -0.01 17.74
N ALA A 6 14.55 0.92 17.60
CA ALA A 6 14.23 2.33 17.80
C ALA A 6 13.13 2.72 16.78
N PRO A 7 12.07 3.44 17.19
CA PRO A 7 11.09 3.97 16.25
C PRO A 7 11.86 4.76 15.19
N ARG A 8 11.85 4.27 13.95
CA ARG A 8 12.29 5.09 12.83
C ARG A 8 11.28 6.23 12.80
N GLU A 9 11.70 7.42 13.21
CA GLU A 9 10.97 8.63 12.88
C GLU A 9 10.91 8.66 11.36
N PHE A 10 9.77 8.23 10.80
CA PHE A 10 9.54 8.32 9.38
C PHE A 10 9.57 9.79 9.03
N GLU A 11 10.28 10.13 7.94
CA GLU A 11 10.15 11.46 7.36
C GLU A 11 8.66 11.75 7.12
N PRO A 12 8.23 13.00 7.33
CA PRO A 12 6.84 13.37 7.12
C PRO A 12 6.45 13.03 5.67
N LEU A 13 5.39 12.24 5.53
CA LEU A 13 4.86 11.84 4.23
C LEU A 13 4.44 13.07 3.43
N THR A 14 4.82 13.11 2.16
CA THR A 14 4.28 14.05 1.19
C THR A 14 2.78 13.83 1.02
N GLN A 15 2.08 14.83 0.49
CA GLN A 15 0.64 14.73 0.21
C GLN A 15 0.33 13.57 -0.77
N GLU A 16 1.17 13.39 -1.79
CA GLU A 16 1.06 12.30 -2.77
C GLU A 16 1.14 10.92 -2.08
N GLU A 17 2.10 10.73 -1.18
CA GLU A 17 2.26 9.48 -0.42
C GLU A 17 1.08 9.23 0.53
N GLN A 18 0.56 10.28 1.18
CA GLN A 18 -0.62 10.14 2.04
C GLN A 18 -1.85 9.70 1.26
N GLU A 19 -2.08 10.27 0.08
CA GLU A 19 -3.19 9.89 -0.80
C GLU A 19 -3.08 8.44 -1.24
N VAL A 20 -1.88 8.00 -1.64
CA VAL A 20 -1.60 6.61 -2.00
C VAL A 20 -1.88 5.67 -0.83
N ILE A 21 -1.38 5.99 0.37
CA ILE A 21 -1.58 5.14 1.56
C ILE A 21 -3.07 5.03 1.90
N LEU A 22 -3.80 6.15 1.89
CA LEU A 22 -5.24 6.15 2.15
C LEU A 22 -6.00 5.29 1.14
N GLU A 23 -5.62 5.38 -0.14
CA GLU A 23 -6.23 4.60 -1.20
C GLU A 23 -5.95 3.10 -1.07
N VAL A 24 -4.71 2.72 -0.76
CA VAL A 24 -4.34 1.32 -0.51
C VAL A 24 -5.10 0.76 0.68
N VAL A 25 -5.16 1.49 1.80
CA VAL A 25 -5.93 1.07 2.98
C VAL A 25 -7.40 0.90 2.64
N ARG A 26 -7.97 1.80 1.82
CA ARG A 26 -9.36 1.71 1.35
C ARG A 26 -9.61 0.46 0.51
N LEU A 27 -8.69 0.10 -0.38
CA LEU A 27 -8.79 -1.12 -1.21
C LEU A 27 -8.66 -2.39 -0.35
N LEU A 28 -7.68 -2.43 0.54
CA LEU A 28 -7.46 -3.57 1.45
C LEU A 28 -8.68 -3.84 2.34
N ARG A 29 -9.40 -2.79 2.77
CA ARG A 29 -10.65 -2.95 3.55
C ARG A 29 -11.80 -3.56 2.76
N LYS A 30 -11.80 -3.41 1.43
CA LYS A 30 -12.85 -3.96 0.54
C LYS A 30 -12.54 -5.37 0.09
N LEU A 31 -11.25 -5.69 -0.06
CA LEU A 31 -10.76 -6.95 -0.59
C LEU A 31 -11.04 -8.09 0.39
N ARG A 32 -11.87 -9.06 -0.01
CA ARG A 32 -12.14 -10.26 0.81
C ARG A 32 -11.19 -11.41 0.49
N PHE A 33 -11.01 -11.67 -0.80
CA PHE A 33 -10.14 -12.74 -1.29
C PHE A 33 -9.50 -12.28 -2.59
N GLY A 34 -8.21 -11.99 -2.58
CA GLY A 34 -7.52 -11.54 -3.78
C GLY A 34 -6.19 -10.85 -3.49
N THR A 35 -5.78 -9.98 -4.39
CA THR A 35 -4.47 -9.31 -4.37
C THR A 35 -4.63 -7.83 -4.68
N VAL A 36 -3.80 -6.99 -4.05
CA VAL A 36 -3.54 -5.61 -4.49
C VAL A 36 -2.12 -5.57 -5.06
N LEU A 37 -1.95 -5.06 -6.28
CA LEU A 37 -0.66 -4.86 -6.93
C LEU A 37 -0.37 -3.37 -7.02
N LEU A 38 0.79 -2.95 -6.50
CA LEU A 38 1.31 -1.59 -6.64
C LEU A 38 2.42 -1.60 -7.66
N VAL A 39 2.31 -0.74 -8.67
CA VAL A 39 3.39 -0.51 -9.65
C VAL A 39 4.10 0.76 -9.24
N VAL A 40 5.40 0.63 -8.99
CA VAL A 40 6.27 1.74 -8.61
C VAL A 40 7.27 1.99 -9.73
N GLN A 41 7.39 3.23 -10.16
CA GLN A 41 8.38 3.70 -11.12
C GLN A 41 8.99 5.00 -10.61
N ASP A 42 10.31 5.13 -10.67
CA ASP A 42 11.05 6.31 -10.19
C ASP A 42 10.69 6.72 -8.74
N GLY A 43 10.46 5.73 -7.88
CA GLY A 43 10.11 5.94 -6.47
C GLY A 43 8.65 6.36 -6.23
N LYS A 44 7.81 6.42 -7.27
CA LYS A 44 6.40 6.82 -7.17
C LYS A 44 5.46 5.68 -7.54
N VAL A 45 4.34 5.58 -6.82
CA VAL A 45 3.26 4.66 -7.19
C VAL A 45 2.54 5.23 -8.41
N VAL A 46 2.70 4.59 -9.56
CA VAL A 46 2.08 5.02 -10.82
C VAL A 46 0.78 4.27 -11.11
N GLN A 47 0.56 3.11 -10.48
CA GLN A 47 -0.63 2.30 -10.69
C GLN A 47 -0.93 1.43 -9.46
N ILE A 48 -2.23 1.24 -9.21
CA ILE A 48 -2.76 0.36 -8.18
C ILE A 48 -3.83 -0.53 -8.82
N GLU A 49 -3.62 -1.84 -8.79
CA GLU A 49 -4.59 -2.82 -9.28
C GLU A 49 -5.14 -3.66 -8.13
N MET A 50 -6.44 -3.96 -8.19
CA MET A 50 -7.09 -4.88 -7.26
C MET A 50 -7.69 -6.05 -8.05
N ALA A 51 -7.27 -7.27 -7.71
CA ALA A 51 -7.78 -8.49 -8.31
C ALA A 51 -8.51 -9.32 -7.26
N GLU A 52 -9.83 -9.51 -7.40
CA GLU A 52 -10.59 -10.43 -6.54
C GLU A 52 -10.64 -11.84 -7.15
N LYS A 53 -10.44 -12.87 -6.33
CA LYS A 53 -10.61 -14.27 -6.71
C LYS A 53 -12.04 -14.72 -6.41
N ILE A 54 -12.90 -14.69 -7.43
CA ILE A 54 -14.26 -15.21 -7.35
C ILE A 54 -14.23 -16.72 -7.64
N ARG A 55 -14.73 -17.53 -6.69
CA ARG A 55 -15.02 -18.95 -6.96
C ARG A 55 -16.47 -19.06 -7.44
N LEU A 56 -16.65 -19.33 -8.72
CA LEU A 56 -17.95 -19.73 -9.26
C LEU A 56 -18.20 -21.19 -8.83
N ARG A 57 -19.41 -21.46 -8.32
CA ARG A 57 -19.88 -22.82 -8.01
C ARG A 57 -20.63 -23.37 -9.21
#